data_AF-A0A6A8FHA9-F1
#
_entry.id   AF-A0A6A8FHA9-F1
#
_cell.length_a   1.000
_cell.length_b   1.000
_cell.length_c   1.000
_cell.angle_alpha   90.00
_cell.angle_beta   90.00
_cell.angle_gamma   90.00
#
_symmetry.space_group_name_H-M   'P 1'
#
loop_
_entity.id
_entity.type
_entity.pdbx_description
1 polymer ?
#
loop_
_entity_poly.entity_id
_entity_poly.type
_entity_poly.pdbx_seq_one_letter_code
_entity_poly.pdbx_strand_id
1 'polypeptide(L)'
;METQPETGQGIGRNTLKNLVRNKKYNTHMHQNRVSNRNQNQNQHFSHKEIGKYVFNCQWVGNLHARRILSERYGLYGDVISVFDTTLNVKTNNDDLLVVTISKVRSPINMNVLPIFKEKERGGGIQGFRGIIDFGTEVKIQKNEMSIGNVIFRLGKCRVFQSALDRLPSANHLSEFMSKSDEIFKILKTYSRKGCLLSPDLTTKGLLSKFLKNVHSYRCGYSNAFTATANTMMSQALLDLCGKGPGYTPSGDDFVAGYLGVFNWISRSLNFNTMNFPSEKFAPLTSWMSSKLIDYSKRNLCDEEIQAMINSIAAGDLNQYISSIVKISRRGHTSGIDIATGMTVALYTVIDDTFETNIIGRFFSSLYPD
;
A
#
# COMPACT_ATOMS: atom_id res chain seq x y z
N MET A 1 -53.52 -2.16 40.98
CA MET A 1 -52.06 -1.93 41.09
C MET A 1 -51.42 -3.04 40.28
N GLU A 2 -51.38 -2.88 38.96
CA GLU A 2 -50.27 -2.24 38.19
C GLU A 2 -49.06 -3.17 38.13
N THR A 3 -48.46 -3.56 37.01
CA THR A 3 -48.70 -3.47 35.55
C THR A 3 -47.63 -4.41 34.94
N GLN A 4 -47.93 -5.15 33.88
CA GLN A 4 -46.87 -5.69 32.98
C GLN A 4 -46.30 -4.54 32.11
N PRO A 5 -45.18 -4.75 31.39
CA PRO A 5 -45.31 -5.37 30.07
C PRO A 5 -44.24 -6.40 29.69
N GLU A 6 -44.67 -7.26 28.77
CA GLU A 6 -43.93 -8.18 27.93
C GLU A 6 -42.97 -7.49 26.94
N THR A 7 -42.19 -8.35 26.26
CA THR A 7 -41.56 -8.22 24.93
C THR A 7 -40.10 -7.76 24.84
N GLY A 8 -39.29 -8.67 24.30
CA GLY A 8 -37.94 -8.44 23.80
C GLY A 8 -37.57 -9.56 22.83
N GLN A 9 -38.27 -9.59 21.69
CA GLN A 9 -38.06 -10.52 20.58
C GLN A 9 -36.63 -10.46 20.05
N GLY A 10 -36.11 -11.63 19.67
CA GLY A 10 -34.80 -11.81 19.08
C GLY A 10 -34.60 -10.98 17.81
N ILE A 11 -33.48 -10.26 17.76
CA ILE A 11 -32.96 -9.62 16.56
C ILE A 11 -31.56 -10.18 16.37
N GLY A 12 -31.37 -11.03 15.36
CA GLY A 12 -30.06 -11.63 15.11
C GLY A 12 -29.90 -12.37 13.80
N ARG A 13 -30.67 -12.04 12.75
CA ARG A 13 -30.48 -12.63 11.39
C ARG A 13 -30.63 -11.66 10.22
N ASN A 14 -30.72 -10.34 10.46
CA ASN A 14 -31.09 -9.38 9.41
C ASN A 14 -30.07 -8.27 9.08
N THR A 15 -28.84 -8.30 9.62
CA THR A 15 -27.94 -7.14 9.48
C THR A 15 -27.22 -7.01 8.13
N LEU A 16 -27.25 -8.03 7.26
CA LEU A 16 -26.69 -7.95 5.90
C LEU A 16 -27.73 -7.82 4.77
N LYS A 17 -29.02 -8.05 5.03
CA LYS A 17 -30.08 -7.90 4.01
C LYS A 17 -30.60 -6.46 3.87
N ASN A 18 -30.35 -5.58 4.84
CA ASN A 18 -30.89 -4.22 4.86
C ASN A 18 -29.95 -3.12 4.31
N LEU A 19 -28.77 -3.48 3.78
CA LEU A 19 -27.84 -2.53 3.15
C LEU A 19 -28.05 -2.38 1.63
N VAL A 20 -29.07 -3.03 1.05
CA VAL A 20 -29.45 -2.90 -0.37
C VAL A 20 -30.74 -2.09 -0.49
N ARG A 21 -30.69 -0.80 -0.14
CA ARG A 21 -31.68 0.21 -0.55
C ARG A 21 -31.22 1.61 -0.15
N ASN A 22 -30.39 2.22 -0.99
CA ASN A 22 -30.48 3.64 -1.41
C ASN A 22 -29.15 4.12 -1.98
N LYS A 23 -29.10 4.27 -3.31
CA LYS A 23 -28.49 5.41 -4.00
C LYS A 23 -28.91 5.33 -5.47
N LYS A 24 -30.00 6.02 -5.81
CA LYS A 24 -30.38 6.30 -7.20
C LYS A 24 -29.39 7.32 -7.77
N TYR A 25 -28.86 6.96 -8.94
CA TYR A 25 -28.10 7.82 -9.84
C TYR A 25 -28.93 9.04 -10.26
N ASN A 26 -28.28 10.21 -10.31
CA ASN A 26 -28.72 11.32 -11.15
C ASN A 26 -27.56 11.70 -12.08
N THR A 27 -27.75 11.41 -13.36
CA THR A 27 -26.85 11.73 -14.47
C THR A 27 -27.49 12.90 -15.20
N HIS A 28 -26.85 14.06 -15.23
CA HIS A 28 -27.19 15.10 -16.21
C HIS A 28 -25.94 15.57 -16.95
N MET A 29 -26.05 15.46 -18.28
CA MET A 29 -25.15 16.01 -19.26
C MET A 29 -25.07 17.53 -19.20
N HIS A 30 -23.88 18.08 -19.46
CA HIS A 30 -23.75 19.23 -20.35
C HIS A 30 -22.42 19.19 -21.12
N GLN A 31 -22.55 19.10 -22.44
CA GLN A 31 -21.52 19.43 -23.43
C GLN A 31 -21.73 20.88 -23.89
N ASN A 32 -20.62 21.61 -24.04
CA ASN A 32 -20.25 22.56 -25.12
C ASN A 32 -19.33 23.65 -24.52
N ARG A 33 -18.04 23.71 -24.91
CA ARG A 33 -17.40 24.26 -26.13
C ARG A 33 -17.11 25.77 -26.02
N VAL A 34 -15.95 26.14 -26.59
CA VAL A 34 -15.39 27.50 -26.84
C VAL A 34 -14.57 28.05 -25.65
N SER A 35 -13.31 28.53 -25.77
CA SER A 35 -12.54 29.10 -26.88
C SER A 35 -11.02 28.94 -26.72
N ASN A 36 -10.33 28.82 -27.86
CA ASN A 36 -8.94 29.19 -28.10
C ASN A 36 -8.58 30.57 -27.53
N ARG A 37 -7.43 30.67 -26.83
CA ARG A 37 -6.40 31.71 -27.02
C ARG A 37 -5.30 31.60 -25.95
N ASN A 38 -4.09 31.24 -26.40
CA ASN A 38 -2.80 31.87 -26.10
C ASN A 38 -1.67 30.85 -26.27
N GLN A 39 -1.28 30.68 -27.53
CA GLN A 39 0.11 30.41 -27.89
C GLN A 39 0.94 31.67 -27.60
N ASN A 40 2.24 31.46 -27.39
CA ASN A 40 3.31 32.44 -27.16
C ASN A 40 3.52 32.87 -25.71
N GLN A 41 4.39 32.14 -25.02
CA GLN A 41 5.65 32.70 -24.50
C GLN A 41 6.60 31.55 -24.10
N ASN A 42 7.36 31.05 -25.08
CA ASN A 42 8.65 30.45 -24.85
C ASN A 42 9.67 31.58 -24.84
N GLN A 43 10.37 31.81 -23.72
CA GLN A 43 11.68 32.44 -23.77
C GLN A 43 12.66 31.71 -22.83
N HIS A 44 13.74 31.27 -23.48
CA HIS A 44 15.03 30.79 -23.02
C HIS A 44 15.36 30.80 -21.52
N PHE A 45 15.56 29.60 -20.97
CA PHE A 45 16.62 29.34 -20.00
C PHE A 45 17.43 28.12 -20.45
N SER A 46 18.47 28.35 -21.24
CA SER A 46 19.52 27.36 -21.50
C SER A 46 20.83 27.85 -20.90
N HIS A 47 20.88 27.98 -19.58
CA HIS A 47 22.16 27.96 -18.89
C HIS A 47 22.69 26.53 -18.93
N LYS A 48 23.88 26.39 -19.52
CA LYS A 48 24.63 25.15 -19.60
C LYS A 48 25.20 24.89 -18.19
N GLU A 49 24.44 24.21 -17.33
CA GLU A 49 24.91 23.81 -16.00
C GLU A 49 25.86 22.61 -16.14
N ILE A 50 27.14 22.91 -16.36
CA ILE A 50 28.20 21.90 -16.45
C ILE A 50 28.35 21.24 -15.07
N GLY A 51 28.22 19.91 -15.01
CA GLY A 51 28.47 19.13 -13.79
C GLY A 51 27.26 18.82 -12.90
N LYS A 52 26.04 19.22 -13.28
CA LYS A 52 24.81 18.86 -12.55
C LYS A 52 24.00 17.78 -13.26
N TYR A 53 23.45 16.84 -12.50
CA TYR A 53 22.49 15.87 -13.00
C TYR A 53 21.09 16.46 -12.92
N VAL A 54 20.31 16.36 -14.00
CA VAL A 54 18.99 17.00 -14.06
C VAL A 54 17.91 15.98 -14.38
N PHE A 55 16.83 16.00 -13.60
CA PHE A 55 15.66 15.16 -13.74
C PHE A 55 14.40 16.02 -13.88
N ASN A 56 13.42 15.55 -14.65
CA ASN A 56 12.07 16.11 -14.71
C ASN A 56 11.13 15.30 -13.80
N CYS A 57 10.51 15.95 -12.82
CA CYS A 57 9.39 15.41 -12.04
C CYS A 57 8.18 15.18 -12.96
N GLN A 58 7.73 13.94 -13.04
CA GLN A 58 6.52 13.56 -13.78
C GLN A 58 5.31 13.52 -12.83
N TRP A 59 5.50 12.91 -11.66
CA TRP A 59 4.46 12.78 -10.64
C TRP A 59 5.02 13.05 -9.25
N VAL A 60 4.19 13.64 -8.40
CA VAL A 60 4.40 13.75 -6.97
C VAL A 60 3.16 13.23 -6.25
N GLY A 61 3.36 12.39 -5.25
CA GLY A 61 2.29 11.88 -4.42
C GLY A 61 1.66 12.99 -3.58
N ASN A 62 0.35 12.88 -3.35
CA ASN A 62 -0.44 13.89 -2.66
C ASN A 62 0.01 14.17 -1.22
N LEU A 63 0.69 13.23 -0.54
CA LEU A 63 1.26 13.47 0.79
C LEU A 63 2.26 14.62 0.77
N HIS A 64 3.02 14.73 -0.33
CA HIS A 64 4.11 15.69 -0.46
C HIS A 64 3.80 16.85 -1.39
N ALA A 65 2.82 16.68 -2.29
CA ALA A 65 2.46 17.65 -3.33
C ALA A 65 2.31 19.08 -2.80
N ARG A 66 1.57 19.27 -1.70
CA ARG A 66 1.36 20.61 -1.14
C ARG A 66 2.66 21.30 -0.74
N ARG A 67 3.63 20.57 -0.17
CA ARG A 67 4.90 21.15 0.28
C ARG A 67 5.88 21.31 -0.87
N ILE A 68 5.97 20.30 -1.74
CA ILE A 68 6.90 20.29 -2.87
C ILE A 68 6.51 21.30 -3.94
N LEU A 69 5.22 21.44 -4.22
CA LEU A 69 4.72 22.33 -5.27
C LEU A 69 4.30 23.71 -4.74
N SER A 70 4.35 23.94 -3.42
CA SER A 70 4.20 25.29 -2.90
C SER A 70 5.44 26.12 -3.22
N GLU A 71 5.27 27.44 -3.42
CA GLU A 71 6.37 28.40 -3.58
C GLU A 71 7.18 28.63 -2.28
N ARG A 72 7.18 27.65 -1.37
CA ARG A 72 7.95 27.69 -0.13
C ARG A 72 9.37 27.25 -0.38
N TYR A 73 10.30 27.98 0.23
CA TYR A 73 11.72 27.74 0.13
C TYR A 73 12.24 27.13 1.42
N GLY A 74 13.20 26.21 1.31
CA GLY A 74 13.98 25.80 2.47
C GLY A 74 14.38 24.33 2.47
N LEU A 75 14.96 23.95 3.61
CA LEU A 75 15.29 22.57 3.92
C LEU A 75 14.00 21.74 4.01
N TYR A 76 13.98 20.62 3.30
CA TYR A 76 12.84 19.71 3.24
C TYR A 76 13.08 18.42 4.05
N GLY A 77 14.33 17.95 4.11
CA GLY A 77 14.74 16.73 4.80
C GLY A 77 16.12 16.28 4.39
N ASP A 78 16.44 15.02 4.72
CA ASP A 78 17.74 14.40 4.47
C ASP A 78 17.58 13.06 3.75
N VAL A 79 18.53 12.74 2.88
CA VAL A 79 18.60 11.42 2.24
C VAL A 79 19.01 10.37 3.26
N ILE A 80 18.20 9.31 3.41
CA ILE A 80 18.45 8.23 4.38
C ILE A 80 18.79 6.89 3.73
N SER A 81 18.57 6.74 2.42
CA SER A 81 19.08 5.61 1.64
C SER A 81 19.05 5.92 0.15
N VAL A 82 19.99 5.33 -0.58
CA VAL A 82 20.15 5.49 -2.02
C VAL A 82 20.35 4.12 -2.64
N PHE A 83 19.52 3.81 -3.63
CA PHE A 83 19.59 2.63 -4.49
C PHE A 83 19.75 3.09 -5.95
N ASP A 84 19.86 2.12 -6.86
CA ASP A 84 20.04 2.44 -8.28
C ASP A 84 18.86 3.24 -8.81
N THR A 85 17.62 2.80 -8.60
CA THR A 85 16.44 3.46 -9.20
C THR A 85 15.64 4.31 -8.22
N THR A 86 16.03 4.33 -6.95
CA THR A 86 15.22 4.92 -5.87
C THR A 86 16.13 5.50 -4.80
N LEU A 87 15.75 6.64 -4.24
CA LEU A 87 16.30 7.14 -2.99
C LEU A 87 15.16 7.48 -2.03
N ASN A 88 15.44 7.40 -0.73
CA ASN A 88 14.48 7.69 0.32
C ASN A 88 14.94 8.91 1.09
N VAL A 89 14.00 9.83 1.33
CA VAL A 89 14.21 11.07 2.05
C VAL A 89 13.36 11.03 3.31
N LYS A 90 14.00 11.28 4.44
CA LYS A 90 13.31 11.59 5.69
C LYS A 90 13.06 13.09 5.73
N THR A 91 11.80 13.48 5.63
CA THR A 91 11.43 14.90 5.66
C THR A 91 11.53 15.46 7.08
N ASN A 92 11.59 16.79 7.20
CA ASN A 92 11.58 17.49 8.49
C ASN A 92 10.30 17.26 9.31
N ASN A 93 9.24 16.72 8.69
CA ASN A 93 7.99 16.35 9.39
C ASN A 93 7.97 14.87 9.78
N ASP A 94 9.11 14.18 9.71
CA ASP A 94 9.23 12.74 9.92
C ASP A 94 8.39 11.91 8.92
N ASP A 95 8.03 12.47 7.76
CA ASP A 95 7.44 11.71 6.66
C ASP A 95 8.53 11.13 5.74
N LEU A 96 8.19 10.03 5.07
CA LEU A 96 9.01 9.41 4.04
C LEU A 96 8.59 9.92 2.65
N LEU A 97 9.55 10.47 1.91
CA LEU A 97 9.46 10.72 0.47
C LEU A 97 10.34 9.71 -0.27
N VAL A 98 9.78 9.05 -1.27
CA VAL A 98 10.51 8.12 -2.14
C VAL A 98 10.71 8.78 -3.49
N VAL A 99 11.93 9.18 -3.85
CA VAL A 99 12.23 9.70 -5.19
C VAL A 99 12.66 8.52 -6.07
N THR A 100 11.97 8.29 -7.18
CA THR A 100 12.17 7.08 -8.00
C THR A 100 12.08 7.37 -9.49
N ILE A 101 12.86 6.62 -10.29
CA ILE A 101 12.72 6.58 -11.75
C ILE A 101 11.71 5.52 -12.22
N SER A 102 11.14 4.74 -11.29
CA SER A 102 10.08 3.78 -11.59
C SER A 102 8.83 4.47 -12.09
N LYS A 103 8.02 3.74 -12.88
CA LYS A 103 6.70 4.20 -13.33
C LYS A 103 5.63 4.07 -12.24
N VAL A 104 5.87 3.26 -11.22
CA VAL A 104 4.90 3.00 -10.15
C VAL A 104 4.66 4.25 -9.31
N ARG A 105 3.43 4.75 -9.33
CA ARG A 105 3.02 5.95 -8.59
C ARG A 105 2.50 5.61 -7.20
N SER A 106 2.71 6.52 -6.24
CA SER A 106 2.29 6.35 -4.85
C SER A 106 2.08 7.71 -4.16
N PRO A 107 1.22 7.82 -3.14
CA PRO A 107 1.06 9.03 -2.32
C PRO A 107 2.36 9.57 -1.73
N ILE A 108 3.37 8.70 -1.57
CA ILE A 108 4.67 9.04 -0.99
C ILE A 108 5.80 9.15 -2.02
N ASN A 109 5.53 8.94 -3.31
CA ASN A 109 6.55 8.94 -4.34
C ASN A 109 6.71 10.33 -4.99
N MET A 110 7.93 10.61 -5.46
CA MET A 110 8.19 11.56 -6.53
C MET A 110 8.81 10.80 -7.71
N ASN A 111 8.03 10.60 -8.77
CA ASN A 111 8.46 9.89 -9.97
C ASN A 111 9.16 10.87 -10.92
N VAL A 112 10.40 10.55 -11.30
CA VAL A 112 11.27 11.45 -12.06
C VAL A 112 11.86 10.76 -13.28
N LEU A 113 12.20 11.53 -14.31
CA LEU A 113 12.88 11.04 -15.50
C LEU A 113 14.15 11.86 -15.76
N PRO A 114 15.30 11.23 -16.04
CA PRO A 114 16.52 11.95 -16.34
C PRO A 114 16.37 12.75 -17.64
N ILE A 115 16.92 13.96 -17.66
CA ILE A 115 17.01 14.81 -18.86
C ILE A 115 18.37 14.54 -19.51
N PHE A 116 18.50 13.46 -20.27
CA PHE A 116 19.73 13.22 -21.02
C PHE A 116 19.76 14.01 -22.33
N LYS A 117 20.95 14.49 -22.70
CA LYS A 117 21.33 14.72 -24.10
C LYS A 117 22.06 13.46 -24.56
N GLU A 118 21.40 12.63 -25.36
CA GLU A 118 21.78 11.27 -25.77
C GLU A 118 23.20 11.05 -26.35
N LYS A 119 24.04 12.08 -26.52
CA LYS A 119 25.24 11.95 -27.38
C LYS A 119 26.60 11.80 -26.69
N GLU A 120 26.74 11.96 -25.38
CA GLU A 120 28.10 12.06 -24.79
C GLU A 120 28.53 10.89 -23.88
N ARG A 121 27.63 9.99 -23.48
CA ARG A 121 28.01 8.84 -22.64
C ARG A 121 27.21 7.62 -23.07
N GLY A 122 27.84 6.69 -23.79
CA GLY A 122 27.26 5.41 -24.22
C GLY A 122 26.95 4.43 -23.07
N GLY A 123 26.40 4.92 -21.96
CA GLY A 123 25.97 4.14 -20.80
C GLY A 123 24.51 4.44 -20.49
N GLY A 124 23.74 3.40 -20.19
CA GLY A 124 22.31 3.46 -19.92
C GLY A 124 21.93 4.37 -18.74
N ILE A 125 20.64 4.35 -18.39
CA ILE A 125 20.03 5.19 -17.35
C ILE A 125 20.90 5.20 -16.09
N GLN A 126 21.58 6.33 -15.84
CA GLN A 126 22.29 6.56 -14.59
C GLN A 126 21.26 6.71 -13.47
N GLY A 127 21.26 5.73 -12.58
CA GLY A 127 20.49 5.74 -11.35
C GLY A 127 20.93 6.81 -10.36
N PHE A 128 20.44 6.75 -9.13
CA PHE A 128 20.86 7.67 -8.06
C PHE A 128 22.14 7.23 -7.36
N ARG A 129 22.45 5.93 -7.39
CA ARG A 129 23.66 5.39 -6.77
C ARG A 129 24.91 5.96 -7.45
N GLY A 130 25.81 6.52 -6.66
CA GLY A 130 27.05 7.15 -7.13
C GLY A 130 26.89 8.59 -7.61
N ILE A 131 25.68 9.16 -7.57
CA ILE A 131 25.44 10.60 -7.82
C ILE A 131 24.87 11.35 -6.61
N ILE A 132 24.21 10.64 -5.69
CA ILE A 132 23.68 11.20 -4.44
C ILE A 132 24.17 10.34 -3.27
N ASP A 133 24.60 11.02 -2.19
CA ASP A 133 25.10 10.38 -0.99
C ASP A 133 24.08 10.38 0.15
N PHE A 134 24.24 9.41 1.06
CA PHE A 134 23.52 9.38 2.33
C PHE A 134 23.79 10.66 3.14
N GLY A 135 22.76 11.16 3.84
CA GLY A 135 22.84 12.37 4.67
C GLY A 135 22.83 13.68 3.88
N THR A 136 22.75 13.63 2.54
CA THR A 136 22.66 14.84 1.73
C THR A 136 21.34 15.57 2.00
N GLU A 137 21.43 16.87 2.29
CA GLU A 137 20.26 17.72 2.49
C GLU A 137 19.43 17.84 1.20
N VAL A 138 18.11 17.78 1.38
CA VAL A 138 17.11 18.01 0.33
C VAL A 138 16.56 19.42 0.50
N LYS A 139 16.71 20.25 -0.53
CA LYS A 139 16.25 21.64 -0.52
C LYS A 139 15.22 21.85 -1.61
N ILE A 140 14.21 22.67 -1.32
CA ILE A 140 13.18 23.07 -2.29
C ILE A 140 13.29 24.57 -2.52
N GLN A 141 13.31 24.95 -3.80
CA GLN A 141 13.41 26.34 -4.24
C GLN A 141 12.54 26.53 -5.50
N LYS A 142 11.50 27.36 -5.42
CA LYS A 142 10.55 27.58 -6.54
C LYS A 142 10.05 26.26 -7.14
N ASN A 143 10.35 26.04 -8.42
CA ASN A 143 9.96 24.91 -9.24
C ASN A 143 11.06 23.85 -9.30
N GLU A 144 11.96 23.80 -8.32
CA GLU A 144 13.07 22.87 -8.28
C GLU A 144 13.26 22.28 -6.87
N MET A 145 13.57 20.99 -6.83
CA MET A 145 14.15 20.33 -5.66
C MET A 145 15.61 20.01 -5.97
N SER A 146 16.52 20.26 -5.05
CA SER A 146 17.96 19.97 -5.20
C SER A 146 18.44 19.04 -4.11
N ILE A 147 19.28 18.07 -4.49
CA ILE A 147 19.97 17.14 -3.59
C ILE A 147 21.42 17.04 -4.05
N GLY A 148 22.35 17.67 -3.33
CA GLY A 148 23.74 17.75 -3.76
C GLY A 148 23.90 18.43 -5.13
N ASN A 149 24.51 17.73 -6.09
CA ASN A 149 24.68 18.18 -7.48
C ASN A 149 23.51 17.78 -8.40
N VAL A 150 22.41 17.25 -7.85
CA VAL A 150 21.25 16.80 -8.60
C VAL A 150 20.09 17.80 -8.47
N ILE A 151 19.48 18.14 -9.60
CA ILE A 151 18.31 19.02 -9.69
C ILE A 151 17.12 18.25 -10.25
N PHE A 152 15.98 18.40 -9.59
CA PHE A 152 14.69 17.87 -9.99
C PHE A 152 13.75 19.02 -10.34
N ARG A 153 13.39 19.15 -11.62
CA ARG A 153 12.47 20.18 -12.11
C ARG A 153 11.02 19.78 -11.84
N LEU A 154 10.28 20.64 -11.15
CA LEU A 154 8.92 20.41 -10.66
C LEU A 154 7.83 21.05 -11.55
N GLY A 155 8.19 21.96 -12.46
CA GLY A 155 7.22 22.84 -13.14
C GLY A 155 6.15 22.19 -14.03
N LYS A 156 6.21 20.89 -14.32
CA LYS A 156 5.17 20.13 -15.06
C LYS A 156 4.67 18.90 -14.29
N CYS A 157 4.95 18.84 -12.99
CA CYS A 157 4.70 17.64 -12.20
C CYS A 157 3.21 17.50 -11.89
N ARG A 158 2.66 16.30 -12.10
CA ARG A 158 1.26 15.97 -11.78
C ARG A 158 1.15 15.43 -10.37
N VAL A 159 -0.02 15.56 -9.75
CA VAL A 159 -0.27 15.00 -8.42
C VAL A 159 -0.91 13.62 -8.56
N PHE A 160 -0.34 12.62 -7.90
CA PHE A 160 -0.95 11.30 -7.74
C PHE A 160 -1.69 11.22 -6.40
N GLN A 161 -2.92 10.73 -6.44
CA GLN A 161 -3.70 10.43 -5.24
C GLN A 161 -4.35 9.05 -5.42
N SER A 162 -4.29 8.24 -4.37
CA SER A 162 -4.91 6.93 -4.37
C SER A 162 -6.44 7.06 -4.34
N ALA A 163 -7.14 6.18 -5.06
CA ALA A 163 -8.59 6.15 -5.16
C ALA A 163 -9.10 4.78 -4.71
N LEU A 164 -9.69 4.73 -3.50
CA LEU A 164 -10.12 3.51 -2.80
C LEU A 164 -11.56 3.65 -2.26
N ASP A 165 -12.41 4.38 -3.00
CA ASP A 165 -13.72 4.81 -2.53
C ASP A 165 -14.84 3.76 -2.74
N ARG A 166 -14.53 2.66 -3.42
CA ARG A 166 -15.48 1.59 -3.71
C ARG A 166 -15.43 0.54 -2.61
N LEU A 167 -16.59 0.02 -2.26
CA LEU A 167 -16.76 -1.00 -1.21
C LEU A 167 -17.04 -2.36 -1.88
N PRO A 168 -16.51 -3.46 -1.36
CA PRO A 168 -16.91 -4.78 -1.84
C PRO A 168 -18.33 -5.10 -1.39
N SER A 169 -19.09 -5.79 -2.23
CA SER A 169 -20.37 -6.39 -1.84
C SER A 169 -20.16 -7.82 -1.35
N ALA A 170 -21.14 -8.40 -0.65
CA ALA A 170 -21.09 -9.80 -0.26
C ALA A 170 -20.96 -10.73 -1.49
N ASN A 171 -21.57 -10.37 -2.62
CA ASN A 171 -21.43 -11.12 -3.86
C ASN A 171 -19.99 -11.08 -4.38
N HIS A 172 -19.33 -9.92 -4.35
CA HIS A 172 -17.93 -9.81 -4.75
C HIS A 172 -17.05 -10.71 -3.86
N LEU A 173 -17.24 -10.68 -2.53
CA LEU A 173 -16.47 -11.54 -1.63
C LEU A 173 -16.73 -13.05 -1.84
N SER A 174 -17.96 -13.42 -2.19
CA SER A 174 -18.33 -14.80 -2.53
C SER A 174 -17.61 -15.31 -3.78
N GLU A 175 -17.39 -14.46 -4.79
CA GLU A 175 -16.60 -14.82 -5.97
C GLU A 175 -15.17 -15.21 -5.60
N PHE A 176 -14.52 -14.43 -4.72
CA PHE A 176 -13.20 -14.76 -4.18
C PHE A 176 -13.21 -16.06 -3.36
N MET A 177 -14.21 -16.23 -2.49
CA MET A 177 -14.39 -17.43 -1.67
C MET A 177 -14.40 -18.71 -2.54
N SER A 178 -15.11 -18.70 -3.66
CA SER A 178 -15.20 -19.85 -4.58
C SER A 178 -13.88 -20.21 -5.28
N LYS A 179 -12.89 -19.31 -5.24
CA LYS A 179 -11.63 -19.38 -5.98
C LYS A 179 -10.40 -19.28 -5.09
N SER A 180 -10.56 -19.57 -3.79
CA SER A 180 -9.47 -19.53 -2.80
C SER A 180 -8.26 -20.35 -3.20
N ASP A 181 -8.49 -21.59 -3.63
CA ASP A 181 -7.40 -22.54 -3.90
C ASP A 181 -6.57 -22.10 -5.10
N GLU A 182 -7.22 -21.52 -6.11
CA GLU A 182 -6.55 -20.93 -7.28
C GLU A 182 -5.68 -19.74 -6.88
N ILE A 183 -6.21 -18.82 -6.07
CA ILE A 183 -5.46 -17.66 -5.59
C ILE A 183 -4.24 -18.07 -4.76
N PHE A 184 -4.41 -18.99 -3.80
CA PHE A 184 -3.30 -19.46 -2.98
C PHE A 184 -2.27 -20.24 -3.80
N LYS A 185 -2.70 -21.00 -4.82
CA LYS A 185 -1.78 -21.64 -5.76
C LYS A 185 -0.95 -20.62 -6.53
N ILE A 186 -1.54 -19.51 -6.97
CA ILE A 186 -0.80 -18.42 -7.64
C ILE A 186 0.22 -17.81 -6.67
N LEU A 187 -0.16 -17.49 -5.44
CA LEU A 187 0.79 -16.98 -4.44
C LEU A 187 1.99 -17.92 -4.23
N LYS A 188 1.73 -19.22 -4.07
CA LYS A 188 2.80 -20.23 -3.95
C LYS A 188 3.68 -20.27 -5.19
N THR A 189 3.09 -20.18 -6.39
CA THR A 189 3.82 -20.20 -7.67
C THR A 189 4.83 -19.05 -7.80
N TYR A 190 4.49 -17.88 -7.26
CA TYR A 190 5.36 -16.69 -7.28
C TYR A 190 6.17 -16.50 -6.00
N SER A 191 6.10 -17.44 -5.06
CA SER A 191 6.93 -17.42 -3.86
C SER A 191 8.41 -17.55 -4.20
N ARG A 192 9.26 -16.95 -3.36
CA ARG A 192 10.71 -16.93 -3.54
C ARG A 192 11.37 -17.34 -2.23
N LYS A 193 12.51 -18.02 -2.31
CA LYS A 193 13.27 -18.42 -1.12
C LYS A 193 13.50 -17.21 -0.20
N GLY A 194 13.19 -17.39 1.08
CA GLY A 194 13.31 -16.37 2.12
C GLY A 194 12.03 -15.58 2.38
N CYS A 195 11.04 -15.58 1.48
CA CYS A 195 9.73 -15.00 1.77
C CYS A 195 8.93 -15.90 2.72
N LEU A 196 7.82 -15.39 3.27
CA LEU A 196 6.98 -16.10 4.23
C LEU A 196 6.36 -17.40 3.69
N LEU A 197 6.07 -17.44 2.39
CA LEU A 197 5.51 -18.62 1.70
C LEU A 197 6.55 -19.67 1.33
N SER A 198 7.83 -19.31 1.28
CA SER A 198 8.94 -20.20 0.98
C SER A 198 10.09 -19.91 1.95
N PRO A 199 9.89 -20.23 3.24
CA PRO A 199 10.73 -19.72 4.32
C PRO A 199 12.16 -20.27 4.25
N ASP A 200 13.11 -19.46 4.71
CA ASP A 200 14.46 -19.89 5.06
C ASP A 200 14.68 -19.78 6.59
N LEU A 201 15.93 -19.83 7.05
CA LEU A 201 16.24 -19.72 8.49
C LEU A 201 15.68 -18.44 9.14
N THR A 202 15.59 -17.34 8.39
CA THR A 202 15.17 -16.02 8.90
C THR A 202 13.66 -15.85 8.96
N THR A 203 12.90 -16.63 8.19
CA THR A 203 11.43 -16.54 8.09
C THR A 203 10.70 -17.82 8.51
N LYS A 204 11.43 -18.87 8.90
CA LYS A 204 10.87 -20.14 9.36
C LYS A 204 9.89 -19.93 10.52
N GLY A 205 8.70 -20.47 10.36
CA GLY A 205 7.67 -20.50 11.41
C GLY A 205 6.90 -19.19 11.61
N LEU A 206 7.29 -18.09 10.97
CA LEU A 206 6.61 -16.80 11.13
C LEU A 206 5.17 -16.86 10.62
N LEU A 207 4.98 -17.26 9.35
CA LEU A 207 3.66 -17.37 8.75
C LEU A 207 2.82 -18.47 9.41
N SER A 208 3.41 -19.62 9.73
CA SER A 208 2.68 -20.72 10.38
C SER A 208 2.16 -20.30 11.76
N LYS A 209 2.98 -19.63 12.57
CA LYS A 209 2.56 -19.10 13.88
C LYS A 209 1.45 -18.08 13.72
N PHE A 210 1.57 -17.16 12.77
CA PHE A 210 0.53 -16.17 12.49
C PHE A 210 -0.79 -16.84 12.07
N LEU A 211 -0.76 -17.72 11.06
CA LEU A 211 -1.95 -18.41 10.56
C LEU A 211 -2.58 -19.32 11.63
N LYS A 212 -1.78 -19.95 12.50
CA LYS A 212 -2.29 -20.72 13.64
C LYS A 212 -3.04 -19.81 14.62
N ASN A 213 -2.53 -18.62 14.92
CA ASN A 213 -3.22 -17.64 15.77
C ASN A 213 -4.54 -17.19 15.12
N VAL A 214 -4.52 -16.87 13.81
CA VAL A 214 -5.74 -16.52 13.05
C VAL A 214 -6.74 -17.67 13.06
N HIS A 215 -6.30 -18.91 12.82
CA HIS A 215 -7.18 -20.08 12.79
C HIS A 215 -7.74 -20.44 14.17
N SER A 216 -6.93 -20.34 15.22
CA SER A 216 -7.36 -20.54 16.60
C SER A 216 -8.40 -19.51 17.04
N TYR A 217 -8.38 -18.35 16.38
CA TYR A 217 -9.42 -17.34 16.48
C TYR A 217 -10.50 -17.60 15.41
N ARG A 218 -11.39 -18.54 15.70
CA ARG A 218 -12.74 -18.49 15.13
C ARG A 218 -13.60 -17.78 16.14
N CYS A 219 -13.94 -16.52 15.85
CA CYS A 219 -15.08 -15.93 16.50
C CYS A 219 -16.29 -16.79 16.12
N GLY A 220 -16.68 -17.69 17.02
CA GLY A 220 -18.10 -17.98 17.09
C GLY A 220 -18.82 -16.63 17.22
N TYR A 221 -19.89 -16.47 16.45
CA TYR A 221 -20.90 -15.42 16.51
C TYR A 221 -20.79 -14.25 15.53
N SER A 222 -21.77 -14.22 14.63
CA SER A 222 -22.71 -13.12 14.45
C SER A 222 -22.22 -11.77 15.00
N ASN A 223 -21.66 -10.95 14.09
CA ASN A 223 -21.63 -9.50 14.16
C ASN A 223 -20.73 -8.88 15.25
N ALA A 224 -19.42 -9.11 15.23
CA ALA A 224 -18.38 -8.08 15.35
C ALA A 224 -17.00 -8.70 15.61
N PHE A 225 -15.99 -8.26 14.86
CA PHE A 225 -14.59 -8.42 15.26
C PHE A 225 -14.39 -7.78 16.64
N THR A 226 -14.30 -8.63 17.68
CA THR A 226 -14.34 -8.20 19.08
C THR A 226 -13.07 -7.45 19.49
N ALA A 227 -13.11 -6.69 20.58
CA ALA A 227 -11.92 -6.03 21.12
C ALA A 227 -10.81 -7.05 21.47
N THR A 228 -11.18 -8.23 21.96
CA THR A 228 -10.27 -9.34 22.25
C THR A 228 -9.59 -9.85 20.97
N ALA A 229 -10.36 -10.06 19.92
CA ALA A 229 -9.86 -10.46 18.60
C ALA A 229 -8.83 -9.48 18.05
N ASN A 230 -9.17 -8.19 18.13
CA ASN A 230 -8.31 -7.11 17.69
C ASN A 230 -7.00 -7.10 18.45
N THR A 231 -7.04 -7.32 19.77
CA THR A 231 -5.85 -7.41 20.61
C THR A 231 -4.97 -8.60 20.24
N MET A 232 -5.55 -9.78 20.10
CA MET A 232 -4.80 -11.00 19.74
C MET A 232 -4.19 -10.91 18.34
N MET A 233 -4.96 -10.44 17.36
CA MET A 233 -4.49 -10.28 15.99
C MET A 233 -3.42 -9.20 15.89
N SER A 234 -3.59 -8.09 16.61
CA SER A 234 -2.55 -7.05 16.71
C SER A 234 -1.28 -7.62 17.33
N GLN A 235 -1.37 -8.44 18.38
CA GLN A 235 -0.19 -9.09 18.94
C GLN A 235 0.47 -10.05 17.93
N ALA A 236 -0.33 -10.83 17.19
CA ALA A 236 0.20 -11.73 16.16
C ALA A 236 0.93 -10.98 15.03
N LEU A 237 0.45 -9.79 14.65
CA LEU A 237 1.13 -8.91 13.69
C LEU A 237 2.39 -8.28 14.29
N LEU A 238 2.37 -7.86 15.56
CA LEU A 238 3.57 -7.33 16.24
C LEU A 238 4.70 -8.35 16.29
N ASP A 239 4.38 -9.63 16.46
CA ASP A 239 5.36 -10.73 16.46
C ASP A 239 6.07 -10.90 15.11
N LEU A 240 5.52 -10.36 14.01
CA LEU A 240 6.13 -10.35 12.68
C LEU A 240 7.03 -9.13 12.45
N CYS A 241 6.83 -8.04 13.19
CA CYS A 241 7.53 -6.79 12.92
C CYS A 241 9.05 -6.94 13.07
N GLY A 242 9.79 -6.43 12.08
CA GLY A 242 11.24 -6.51 12.01
C GLY A 242 11.82 -7.91 11.74
N LYS A 243 10.99 -8.90 11.37
CA LYS A 243 11.43 -10.28 11.12
C LYS A 243 11.56 -10.59 9.63
N GLY A 244 12.63 -11.29 9.27
CA GLY A 244 12.96 -11.64 7.89
C GLY A 244 14.09 -10.78 7.31
N PRO A 245 14.48 -11.03 6.05
CA PRO A 245 15.65 -10.41 5.44
C PRO A 245 15.34 -9.04 4.83
N GLY A 246 16.38 -8.22 4.65
CA GLY A 246 16.33 -7.01 3.83
C GLY A 246 16.09 -5.69 4.58
N TYR A 247 15.99 -4.60 3.81
CA TYR A 247 15.75 -3.25 4.34
C TYR A 247 14.31 -3.03 4.80
N THR A 248 13.39 -3.74 4.14
CA THR A 248 12.00 -3.98 4.55
C THR A 248 11.87 -5.48 4.85
N PRO A 249 11.90 -5.90 6.12
CA PRO A 249 11.77 -7.31 6.49
C PRO A 249 10.46 -7.93 5.98
N SER A 250 10.52 -9.19 5.55
CA SER A 250 9.35 -9.94 5.05
C SER A 250 8.12 -9.89 5.97
N GLY A 251 8.32 -9.90 7.29
CA GLY A 251 7.24 -9.75 8.26
C GLY A 251 6.57 -8.37 8.20
N ASP A 252 7.34 -7.30 8.01
CA ASP A 252 6.81 -5.93 7.88
C ASP A 252 6.03 -5.75 6.57
N ASP A 253 6.54 -6.32 5.47
CA ASP A 253 5.88 -6.35 4.17
C ASP A 253 4.50 -7.05 4.26
N PHE A 254 4.45 -8.20 4.93
CA PHE A 254 3.19 -8.89 5.22
C PHE A 254 2.25 -8.06 6.08
N VAL A 255 2.74 -7.46 7.17
CA VAL A 255 1.93 -6.63 8.07
C VAL A 255 1.34 -5.43 7.33
N ALA A 256 2.13 -4.77 6.48
CA ALA A 256 1.67 -3.66 5.65
C ALA A 256 0.55 -4.10 4.70
N GLY A 257 0.73 -5.21 3.99
CA GLY A 257 -0.30 -5.77 3.11
C GLY A 257 -1.57 -6.17 3.85
N TYR A 258 -1.42 -6.84 5.00
CA TYR A 258 -2.53 -7.28 5.84
C TYR A 258 -3.37 -6.10 6.32
N LEU A 259 -2.73 -5.10 6.95
CA LEU A 259 -3.42 -3.92 7.47
C LEU A 259 -4.07 -3.09 6.37
N GLY A 260 -3.45 -3.02 5.18
CA GLY A 260 -4.00 -2.32 4.02
C GLY A 260 -5.36 -2.87 3.61
N VAL A 261 -5.47 -4.19 3.41
CA VAL A 261 -6.74 -4.81 3.02
C VAL A 261 -7.71 -4.89 4.20
N PHE A 262 -7.27 -5.36 5.36
CA PHE A 262 -8.15 -5.57 6.51
C PHE A 262 -8.83 -4.27 6.91
N ASN A 263 -8.08 -3.19 7.13
CA ASN A 263 -8.68 -1.91 7.55
C ASN A 263 -9.54 -1.27 6.45
N TRP A 264 -9.21 -1.47 5.17
CA TRP A 264 -10.06 -1.01 4.08
C TRP A 264 -11.41 -1.73 4.08
N ILE A 265 -11.43 -3.07 4.17
CA ILE A 265 -12.68 -3.84 4.24
C ILE A 265 -13.44 -3.49 5.53
N SER A 266 -12.76 -3.43 6.68
CA SER A 266 -13.41 -3.08 7.97
C SER A 266 -14.11 -1.73 7.90
N ARG A 267 -13.45 -0.68 7.38
CA ARG A 267 -14.11 0.63 7.20
C ARG A 267 -15.27 0.53 6.22
N SER A 268 -15.12 -0.26 5.16
CA SER A 268 -16.15 -0.43 4.14
C SER A 268 -17.41 -1.12 4.67
N LEU A 269 -17.25 -2.04 5.61
CA LEU A 269 -18.34 -2.80 6.22
C LEU A 269 -18.78 -2.24 7.58
N ASN A 270 -18.30 -1.05 7.97
CA ASN A 270 -18.53 -0.42 9.28
C ASN A 270 -18.15 -1.31 10.47
N PHE A 271 -17.08 -2.10 10.33
CA PHE A 271 -16.44 -2.84 11.41
C PHE A 271 -15.33 -2.03 12.07
N ASN A 272 -14.96 -2.44 13.29
CA ASN A 272 -13.78 -1.90 13.96
C ASN A 272 -12.52 -2.20 13.13
N THR A 273 -11.79 -1.15 12.75
CA THR A 273 -10.46 -1.31 12.17
C THR A 273 -9.50 -1.90 13.20
N MET A 274 -8.45 -2.54 12.73
CA MET A 274 -7.39 -3.01 13.61
C MET A 274 -6.68 -1.84 14.29
N ASN A 275 -6.64 -1.85 15.62
CA ASN A 275 -5.87 -0.87 16.37
C ASN A 275 -4.41 -1.32 16.44
N PHE A 276 -3.62 -0.86 15.48
CA PHE A 276 -2.20 -1.16 15.39
C PHE A 276 -1.37 0.12 15.61
N PRO A 277 -1.11 0.47 16.87
CA PRO A 277 -0.50 1.76 17.23
C PRO A 277 1.00 1.79 16.93
N SER A 278 1.47 2.92 16.39
CA SER A 278 2.82 3.05 15.82
C SER A 278 3.92 2.98 16.88
N GLU A 279 3.64 3.43 18.09
CA GLU A 279 4.54 3.34 19.24
C GLU A 279 4.90 1.89 19.62
N LYS A 280 4.07 0.91 19.25
CA LYS A 280 4.33 -0.51 19.53
C LYS A 280 5.22 -1.17 18.48
N PHE A 281 4.98 -0.92 17.19
CA PHE A 281 5.73 -1.59 16.12
C PHE A 281 6.97 -0.81 15.67
N ALA A 282 6.99 0.52 15.80
CA ALA A 282 8.13 1.32 15.34
C ALA A 282 9.47 0.94 15.97
N PRO A 283 9.56 0.59 17.27
CA PRO A 283 10.82 0.11 17.88
C PRO A 283 11.26 -1.27 17.41
N LEU A 284 10.37 -2.05 16.79
CA LEU A 284 10.63 -3.42 16.39
C LEU A 284 11.21 -3.53 14.98
N THR A 285 11.16 -2.46 14.18
CA THR A 285 11.57 -2.45 12.78
C THR A 285 12.36 -1.19 12.41
N SER A 286 12.80 -1.10 11.16
CA SER A 286 13.43 0.10 10.61
C SER A 286 12.44 1.26 10.51
N TRP A 287 12.95 2.50 10.62
CA TRP A 287 12.14 3.71 10.44
C TRP A 287 11.38 3.72 9.10
N MET A 288 12.01 3.23 8.03
CA MET A 288 11.38 3.10 6.72
C MET A 288 10.16 2.17 6.78
N SER A 289 10.34 0.96 7.31
CA SER A 289 9.28 -0.06 7.36
C SER A 289 8.15 0.37 8.28
N SER A 290 8.45 1.05 9.40
CA SER A 290 7.42 1.60 10.27
C SER A 290 6.56 2.65 9.55
N LYS A 291 7.16 3.52 8.72
CA LYS A 291 6.39 4.47 7.89
C LYS A 291 5.53 3.75 6.85
N LEU A 292 6.05 2.73 6.17
CA LEU A 292 5.28 1.95 5.20
C LEU A 292 4.08 1.22 5.83
N ILE A 293 4.25 0.64 7.02
CA ILE A 293 3.16 0.04 7.80
C ILE A 293 2.12 1.11 8.19
N ASP A 294 2.58 2.26 8.68
CA ASP A 294 1.72 3.38 9.10
C ASP A 294 0.95 4.02 7.94
N TYR A 295 1.53 4.05 6.74
CA TYR A 295 0.85 4.48 5.52
C TYR A 295 -0.15 3.43 5.04
N SER A 296 0.22 2.16 5.06
CA SER A 296 -0.64 1.07 4.60
C SER A 296 -1.91 0.93 5.45
N LYS A 297 -1.81 1.03 6.79
CA LYS A 297 -2.99 0.99 7.67
C LYS A 297 -3.96 2.17 7.46
N ARG A 298 -3.47 3.27 6.89
CA ARG A 298 -4.24 4.47 6.48
C ARG A 298 -4.64 4.43 5.00
N ASN A 299 -4.37 3.33 4.30
CA ASN A 299 -4.63 3.14 2.88
C ASN A 299 -3.95 4.16 1.95
N LEU A 300 -2.79 4.69 2.38
CA LEU A 300 -1.88 5.45 1.53
C LEU A 300 -1.01 4.48 0.73
N CYS A 301 -1.63 3.82 -0.24
CA CYS A 301 -1.03 2.73 -1.00
C CYS A 301 -0.63 3.18 -2.41
N ASP A 302 0.41 2.57 -2.98
CA ASP A 302 0.75 2.77 -4.37
C ASP A 302 -0.30 2.20 -5.35
N GLU A 303 -0.14 2.49 -6.63
CA GLU A 303 -1.12 2.14 -7.65
C GLU A 303 -1.30 0.64 -7.89
N GLU A 304 -0.30 -0.22 -7.63
CA GLU A 304 -0.46 -1.67 -7.84
C GLU A 304 -1.17 -2.30 -6.64
N ILE A 305 -0.85 -1.87 -5.41
CA ILE A 305 -1.64 -2.24 -4.22
C ILE A 305 -3.08 -1.75 -4.36
N GLN A 306 -3.27 -0.51 -4.82
CA GLN A 306 -4.60 0.03 -5.11
C GLN A 306 -5.34 -0.81 -6.16
N ALA A 307 -4.67 -1.25 -7.23
CA ALA A 307 -5.29 -2.10 -8.24
C ALA A 307 -5.78 -3.43 -7.67
N MET A 308 -5.01 -4.04 -6.75
CA MET A 308 -5.40 -5.26 -6.04
C MET A 308 -6.60 -5.03 -5.10
N ILE A 309 -6.64 -3.91 -4.39
CA ILE A 309 -7.79 -3.57 -3.53
C ILE A 309 -9.05 -3.30 -4.39
N ASN A 310 -8.91 -2.52 -5.45
CA ASN A 310 -10.02 -2.18 -6.34
C ASN A 310 -10.59 -3.40 -7.07
N SER A 311 -9.78 -4.44 -7.32
CA SER A 311 -10.29 -5.68 -7.90
C SER A 311 -11.14 -6.47 -6.91
N ILE A 312 -10.82 -6.46 -5.60
CA ILE A 312 -11.73 -6.97 -4.56
C ILE A 312 -13.04 -6.20 -4.58
N ALA A 313 -12.97 -4.86 -4.63
CA ALA A 313 -14.14 -4.00 -4.64
C ALA A 313 -15.07 -4.26 -5.85
N ALA A 314 -14.49 -4.71 -6.96
CA ALA A 314 -15.19 -4.99 -8.22
C ALA A 314 -15.58 -6.46 -8.42
N GLY A 315 -15.19 -7.39 -7.54
CA GLY A 315 -15.35 -8.82 -7.80
C GLY A 315 -14.43 -9.37 -8.91
N ASP A 316 -13.43 -8.59 -9.33
CA ASP A 316 -12.59 -8.93 -10.48
C ASP A 316 -11.41 -9.83 -10.06
N LEU A 317 -11.68 -11.13 -10.08
CA LEU A 317 -10.67 -12.15 -9.78
C LEU A 317 -9.47 -12.11 -10.71
N ASN A 318 -9.69 -11.91 -12.01
CA ASN A 318 -8.63 -11.92 -13.02
C ASN A 318 -7.67 -10.74 -12.79
N GLN A 319 -8.22 -9.56 -12.50
CA GLN A 319 -7.42 -8.40 -12.14
C GLN A 319 -6.70 -8.62 -10.80
N TYR A 320 -7.31 -9.29 -9.82
CA TYR A 320 -6.65 -9.62 -8.56
C TYR A 320 -5.43 -10.52 -8.77
N ILE A 321 -5.59 -11.61 -9.53
CA ILE A 321 -4.50 -12.53 -9.89
C ILE A 321 -3.41 -11.78 -10.66
N SER A 322 -3.78 -10.96 -11.65
CA SER A 322 -2.83 -10.11 -12.38
C SER A 322 -2.05 -9.17 -11.44
N SER A 323 -2.72 -8.60 -10.43
CA SER A 323 -2.09 -7.75 -9.43
C SER A 323 -1.10 -8.52 -8.55
N ILE A 324 -1.41 -9.76 -8.13
CA ILE A 324 -0.44 -10.63 -7.43
C ILE A 324 0.81 -10.82 -8.27
N VAL A 325 0.67 -11.13 -9.56
CA VAL A 325 1.80 -11.35 -10.48
C VAL A 325 2.64 -10.08 -10.67
N LYS A 326 2.01 -8.91 -10.73
CA LYS A 326 2.72 -7.63 -10.85
C LYS A 326 3.46 -7.28 -9.57
N ILE A 327 2.78 -7.31 -8.43
CA ILE A 327 3.35 -6.95 -7.13
C ILE A 327 4.48 -7.92 -6.75
N SER A 328 4.36 -9.22 -7.03
CA SER A 328 5.39 -10.23 -6.68
C SER A 328 6.75 -9.97 -7.35
N ARG A 329 6.80 -9.15 -8.40
CA ARG A 329 8.04 -8.74 -9.08
C ARG A 329 8.80 -7.64 -8.35
N ARG A 330 8.21 -7.01 -7.33
CA ARG A 330 8.82 -5.92 -6.56
C ARG A 330 9.82 -6.43 -5.55
N GLY A 331 11.01 -5.84 -5.56
CA GLY A 331 12.08 -6.20 -4.63
C GLY A 331 12.45 -7.69 -4.72
N HIS A 332 13.22 -8.15 -3.75
CA HIS A 332 13.62 -9.55 -3.69
C HIS A 332 12.46 -10.43 -3.18
N THR A 333 11.90 -10.11 -2.02
CA THR A 333 10.77 -10.83 -1.39
C THR A 333 9.58 -9.91 -1.05
N SER A 334 9.82 -8.62 -0.85
CA SER A 334 8.82 -7.65 -0.37
C SER A 334 7.49 -7.69 -1.12
N GLY A 335 7.52 -7.71 -2.45
CA GLY A 335 6.30 -7.76 -3.25
C GLY A 335 5.40 -8.97 -2.96
N ILE A 336 5.99 -10.17 -2.88
CA ILE A 336 5.18 -11.37 -2.62
C ILE A 336 4.71 -11.44 -1.17
N ASP A 337 5.49 -10.93 -0.21
CA ASP A 337 5.09 -10.88 1.20
C ASP A 337 3.93 -9.88 1.42
N ILE A 338 3.95 -8.71 0.76
CA ILE A 338 2.81 -7.78 0.72
C ILE A 338 1.57 -8.47 0.15
N ALA A 339 1.68 -9.10 -1.03
CA ALA A 339 0.55 -9.78 -1.67
C ALA A 339 0.00 -10.93 -0.81
N THR A 340 0.88 -11.61 -0.07
CA THR A 340 0.50 -12.66 0.90
C THR A 340 -0.29 -12.05 2.05
N GLY A 341 0.21 -10.97 2.67
CA GLY A 341 -0.50 -10.26 3.75
C GLY A 341 -1.89 -9.77 3.31
N MET A 342 -1.97 -9.14 2.14
CA MET A 342 -3.23 -8.68 1.55
C MET A 342 -4.24 -9.81 1.35
N THR A 343 -3.78 -10.94 0.83
CA THR A 343 -4.64 -12.10 0.56
C THR A 343 -5.07 -12.80 1.84
N VAL A 344 -4.18 -12.95 2.82
CA VAL A 344 -4.54 -13.51 4.12
C VAL A 344 -5.57 -12.61 4.81
N ALA A 345 -5.40 -11.29 4.79
CA ALA A 345 -6.40 -10.36 5.33
C ALA A 345 -7.77 -10.48 4.66
N LEU A 346 -7.82 -10.59 3.32
CA LEU A 346 -9.06 -10.83 2.58
C LEU A 346 -9.76 -12.10 3.08
N TYR A 347 -9.03 -13.21 3.17
CA TYR A 347 -9.63 -14.48 3.58
C TYR A 347 -9.92 -14.58 5.08
N THR A 348 -9.23 -13.81 5.94
CA THR A 348 -9.66 -13.62 7.34
C THR A 348 -11.07 -13.01 7.38
N VAL A 349 -11.33 -11.98 6.56
CA VAL A 349 -12.67 -11.35 6.52
C VAL A 349 -13.71 -12.26 5.88
N ILE A 350 -13.36 -13.00 4.82
CA ILE A 350 -14.28 -13.96 4.19
C ILE A 350 -14.64 -15.09 5.17
N ASP A 351 -13.65 -15.67 5.87
CA ASP A 351 -13.91 -16.72 6.86
C ASP A 351 -14.83 -16.23 7.99
N ASP A 352 -14.66 -14.99 8.44
CA ASP A 352 -15.54 -14.37 9.44
C ASP A 352 -16.94 -14.08 8.88
N THR A 353 -17.03 -13.54 7.66
CA THR A 353 -18.30 -13.10 7.04
C THR A 353 -19.19 -14.27 6.61
N PHE A 354 -18.59 -15.36 6.12
CA PHE A 354 -19.31 -16.51 5.56
C PHE A 354 -19.15 -17.79 6.40
N GLU A 355 -18.53 -17.70 7.58
CA GLU A 355 -18.30 -18.83 8.49
C GLU A 355 -17.49 -19.97 7.85
N THR A 356 -16.54 -19.64 6.96
CA THR A 356 -15.70 -20.62 6.24
C THR A 356 -14.37 -20.94 6.96
N ASN A 357 -13.63 -21.93 6.46
CA ASN A 357 -12.32 -22.35 6.99
C ASN A 357 -11.18 -22.23 5.97
N ILE A 358 -11.20 -21.22 5.11
CA ILE A 358 -10.25 -21.09 4.02
C ILE A 358 -8.83 -20.90 4.55
N ILE A 359 -8.62 -20.04 5.55
CA ILE A 359 -7.31 -19.84 6.18
C ILE A 359 -6.80 -21.13 6.83
N GLY A 360 -7.69 -21.87 7.50
CA GLY A 360 -7.34 -23.17 8.10
C GLY A 360 -6.90 -24.20 7.05
N ARG A 361 -7.65 -24.33 5.94
CA ARG A 361 -7.26 -25.20 4.82
C ARG A 361 -5.94 -24.77 4.18
N PHE A 362 -5.73 -23.47 4.02
CA PHE A 362 -4.49 -22.93 3.49
C PHE A 362 -3.30 -23.26 4.41
N PHE A 363 -3.45 -23.09 5.73
CA PHE A 363 -2.46 -23.47 6.73
C PHE A 363 -2.09 -24.96 6.62
N SER A 364 -3.08 -25.87 6.64
CA SER A 364 -2.84 -27.31 6.48
C SER A 364 -2.16 -27.65 5.15
N SER A 365 -2.43 -26.90 4.08
CA SER A 365 -1.78 -27.11 2.78
C SER A 365 -0.31 -26.64 2.71
N LEU A 366 0.13 -25.80 3.65
CA LEU A 366 1.51 -25.33 3.76
C LEU A 366 2.33 -26.22 4.71
N TYR A 367 1.67 -26.80 5.70
CA TYR A 367 2.28 -27.59 6.76
C TYR A 367 1.47 -28.89 6.95
N PRO A 368 1.56 -29.84 6.01
CA PRO A 368 0.99 -31.17 6.21
C PRO A 368 1.70 -31.84 7.40
N ASP A 369 0.92 -32.49 8.26
CA ASP A 369 1.40 -33.21 9.45
C ASP A 369 2.42 -34.31 9.11
#